data_AF-A0A7Y2HBA7-F1
#
_entry.id   AF-A0A7Y2HBA7-F1
#
_cell.length_a   1.000
_cell.length_b   1.000
_cell.length_c   1.000
_cell.angle_alpha   90.00
_cell.angle_beta   90.00
_cell.angle_gamma   90.00
#
_symmetry.space_group_name_H-M   'P 1'
#
loop_
_entity.id
_entity.type
_entity.pdbx_description
1 polymer ?
#
loop_
_entity_poly.entity_id
_entity_poly.type
_entity_poly.pdbx_seq_one_letter_code
_entity_poly.pdbx_strand_id
1 'polypeptide(L)'
;SELGESKGKRRIKKYYEELLLCHVVEVNQTDFFQYAISYLSSHNYYTDFALRHLRPLKESVLGKLIKERREIQKKEDAVLKSELGIDEVELKRLKRNLKSVQGRDDRGIQTMFRTTSRNHYTLSEMVDRKANIMISVNAIIMSIIIGNFIANDLSITIHNIPILVVLLTGPLSIFFAVNAIRPEKTHGAFTVEEIRSKQGNLLYFGNFHNMSLKDYEWGMYEMLNDQDFLYSSMVKDLYFLGITLDKKYKFIRKSLGVFTIGILVAVISFVIVMAMGDLHLIGS
;
A
#
# COMPACT_ATOMS: atom_id res chain seq x y z
N SER A 1 3.85 35.89 -3.84
CA SER A 1 4.27 35.70 -5.25
C SER A 1 5.59 34.91 -5.34
N GLU A 2 5.67 33.67 -4.88
CA GLU A 2 6.95 32.92 -4.89
C GLU A 2 6.86 31.47 -5.39
N LEU A 3 5.67 30.97 -5.74
CA LEU A 3 5.49 29.62 -6.31
C LEU A 3 5.73 29.55 -7.83
N GLY A 4 5.92 30.71 -8.48
CA GLY A 4 6.03 30.82 -9.94
C GLY A 4 7.46 30.97 -10.49
N GLU A 5 8.45 31.31 -9.68
CA GLU A 5 9.83 31.56 -10.14
C GLU A 5 10.78 30.39 -9.86
N SER A 6 11.97 30.40 -10.48
CA SER A 6 13.02 29.36 -10.40
C SER A 6 13.39 28.91 -8.98
N LYS A 7 13.13 29.75 -7.96
CA LYS A 7 13.31 29.44 -6.53
C LYS A 7 12.23 28.50 -5.95
N GLY A 8 11.06 28.41 -6.58
CA GLY A 8 9.94 27.56 -6.15
C GLY A 8 10.26 26.08 -6.24
N LYS A 9 10.93 25.62 -7.32
CA LYS A 9 11.37 24.22 -7.47
C LYS A 9 12.32 23.78 -6.35
N ARG A 10 13.22 24.67 -5.92
CA ARG A 10 14.19 24.40 -4.85
C ARG A 10 13.49 24.26 -3.50
N ARG A 11 12.43 25.04 -3.25
CA ARG A 11 11.60 24.94 -2.04
C ARG A 11 10.70 23.69 -2.06
N ILE A 12 10.12 23.34 -3.20
CA ILE A 12 9.34 22.10 -3.35
C ILE A 12 10.22 20.87 -3.09
N LYS A 13 11.48 20.88 -3.55
CA LYS A 13 12.45 19.83 -3.25
C LYS A 13 12.76 19.73 -1.74
N LYS A 14 13.00 20.86 -1.08
CA LYS A 14 13.21 20.88 0.39
C LYS A 14 11.97 20.40 1.15
N TYR A 15 10.78 20.78 0.71
CA TYR A 15 9.52 20.34 1.31
C TYR A 15 9.29 18.83 1.11
N TYR A 16 9.68 18.28 -0.04
CA TYR A 16 9.69 16.84 -0.26
C TYR A 16 10.69 16.13 0.67
N GLU A 17 11.90 16.67 0.83
CA GLU A 17 12.91 16.15 1.77
C GLU A 17 12.39 16.19 3.23
N GLU A 18 11.71 17.25 3.64
CA GLU A 18 11.04 17.34 4.95
C GLU A 18 9.91 16.30 5.11
N LEU A 19 9.07 16.10 4.09
CA LEU A 19 7.98 15.12 4.14
C LEU A 19 8.47 13.67 4.16
N LEU A 20 9.61 13.39 3.52
CA LEU A 20 10.31 12.11 3.61
C LEU A 20 10.82 11.85 5.03
N LEU A 21 11.42 12.88 5.66
CA LEU A 21 11.91 12.80 7.05
C LEU A 21 10.78 12.63 8.07
N CYS A 22 9.60 13.19 7.80
CA CYS A 22 8.42 13.04 8.66
C CYS A 22 7.59 11.75 8.40
N HIS A 23 8.03 10.86 7.49
CA HIS A 23 7.32 9.64 7.08
C HIS A 23 5.86 9.86 6.62
N VAL A 24 5.53 11.05 6.13
CA VAL A 24 4.18 11.39 5.63
C VAL A 24 3.96 10.86 4.22
N VAL A 25 5.04 10.72 3.44
CA VAL A 25 5.05 10.23 2.05
C VAL A 25 6.15 9.17 1.92
N GLU A 26 5.86 8.06 1.22
CA GLU A 26 6.88 7.06 0.87
C GLU A 26 7.82 7.60 -0.22
N VAL A 27 8.95 6.92 -0.46
CA VAL A 27 10.08 7.36 -1.31
C VAL A 27 9.68 7.64 -2.78
N ASN A 28 8.46 7.30 -3.20
CA ASN A 28 7.99 7.49 -4.55
C ASN A 28 7.65 8.97 -4.86
N GLN A 29 8.29 9.53 -5.90
CA GLN A 29 8.02 10.89 -6.37
C GLN A 29 6.56 11.04 -6.85
N THR A 30 6.00 10.00 -7.48
CA THR A 30 4.61 10.00 -7.94
C THR A 30 3.63 10.16 -6.77
N ASP A 31 3.91 9.53 -5.62
CA ASP A 31 3.09 9.65 -4.41
C ASP A 31 3.20 11.04 -3.78
N PHE A 32 4.37 11.68 -3.85
CA PHE A 32 4.54 13.07 -3.43
C PHE A 32 3.72 14.04 -4.27
N PHE A 33 3.76 13.92 -5.60
CA PHE A 33 2.94 14.76 -6.47
C PHE A 33 1.44 14.52 -6.22
N GLN A 34 1.04 13.26 -5.99
CA GLN A 34 -0.34 12.93 -5.65
C GLN A 34 -0.79 13.59 -4.34
N TYR A 35 0.06 13.53 -3.30
CA TYR A 35 -0.19 14.20 -2.03
C TYR A 35 -0.29 15.72 -2.19
N ALA A 36 0.67 16.33 -2.89
CA ALA A 36 0.69 17.77 -3.14
C ALA A 36 -0.55 18.24 -3.92
N ILE A 37 -1.00 17.48 -4.92
CA ILE A 37 -2.22 17.76 -5.68
C ILE A 37 -3.46 17.65 -4.79
N SER A 38 -3.55 16.63 -3.94
CA SER A 38 -4.68 16.44 -3.03
C SER A 38 -4.76 17.55 -1.98
N TYR A 39 -3.63 17.91 -1.39
CA TYR A 39 -3.51 18.99 -0.41
C TYR A 39 -3.86 20.36 -1.01
N LEU A 40 -3.34 20.66 -2.21
CA LEU A 40 -3.69 21.91 -2.89
C LEU A 40 -5.18 21.90 -3.27
N SER A 41 -5.70 20.80 -3.81
CA SER A 41 -7.12 20.71 -4.19
C SER A 41 -8.08 20.97 -3.03
N SER A 42 -7.77 20.52 -1.81
CA SER A 42 -8.64 20.68 -0.64
C SER A 42 -8.66 22.09 -0.03
N HIS A 43 -7.70 22.95 -0.35
CA HIS A 43 -7.59 24.29 0.25
C HIS A 43 -8.46 25.34 -0.45
N ASN A 44 -9.42 25.94 0.26
CA ASN A 44 -10.27 27.01 -0.29
C ASN A 44 -9.84 28.40 0.20
N TYR A 45 -9.90 29.39 -0.69
CA TYR A 45 -9.68 30.79 -0.35
C TYR A 45 -11.01 31.48 -0.08
N TYR A 46 -11.10 32.23 1.03
CA TYR A 46 -12.34 32.88 1.47
C TYR A 46 -12.31 34.41 1.35
N THR A 47 -11.14 35.03 1.17
CA THR A 47 -11.01 36.48 1.06
C THR A 47 -11.06 36.96 -0.39
N ASP A 48 -11.68 38.12 -0.61
CA ASP A 48 -11.92 38.66 -1.96
C ASP A 48 -10.60 38.96 -2.72
N PHE A 49 -9.56 39.35 -1.98
CA PHE A 49 -8.20 39.49 -2.49
C PHE A 49 -7.60 38.15 -2.95
N ALA A 50 -7.75 37.08 -2.15
CA ALA A 50 -7.22 35.75 -2.45
C ALA A 50 -7.95 35.08 -3.61
N LEU A 51 -9.26 35.31 -3.74
CA LEU A 51 -10.05 34.81 -4.85
C LEU A 51 -9.60 35.40 -6.20
N ARG A 52 -9.22 36.69 -6.24
CA ARG A 52 -8.80 37.35 -7.49
C ARG A 52 -7.35 37.07 -7.87
N HIS A 53 -6.44 36.96 -6.90
CA HIS A 53 -5.00 36.87 -7.19
C HIS A 53 -4.38 35.50 -6.89
N LEU A 54 -4.83 34.78 -5.85
CA LEU A 54 -4.22 33.52 -5.42
C LEU A 54 -4.89 32.29 -6.06
N ARG A 55 -6.20 32.34 -6.32
CA ARG A 55 -6.92 31.28 -7.03
C ARG A 55 -6.36 30.98 -8.44
N PRO A 56 -6.16 31.96 -9.34
CA PRO A 56 -5.61 31.67 -10.67
C PRO A 56 -4.18 31.13 -10.60
N LEU A 57 -3.40 31.58 -9.60
CA LEU A 57 -2.04 31.08 -9.37
C LEU A 57 -2.06 29.61 -8.91
N LYS A 58 -2.98 29.27 -8.00
CA LYS A 58 -3.20 27.90 -7.51
C LYS A 58 -3.60 26.97 -8.66
N GLU A 59 -4.53 27.38 -9.51
CA GLU A 59 -4.96 26.59 -10.69
C GLU A 59 -3.81 26.38 -11.68
N SER A 60 -2.98 27.40 -11.92
CA SER A 60 -1.76 27.27 -12.74
C SER A 60 -0.75 26.27 -12.17
N VAL A 61 -0.51 26.33 -10.85
CA VAL A 61 0.39 25.39 -10.16
C VAL A 61 -0.18 23.97 -10.18
N LEU A 62 -1.48 23.81 -9.94
CA LEU A 62 -2.16 22.51 -9.98
C LEU A 62 -2.00 21.87 -11.36
N GLY A 63 -2.20 22.64 -12.44
CA GLY A 63 -1.99 22.17 -13.81
C GLY A 63 -0.55 21.72 -14.08
N LYS A 64 0.45 22.46 -13.57
CA LYS A 64 1.87 22.06 -13.68
C LYS A 64 2.16 20.76 -12.92
N LEU A 65 1.66 20.62 -11.69
CA LEU A 65 1.86 19.42 -10.87
C LEU A 65 1.21 18.19 -11.49
N ILE A 66 -0.01 18.31 -12.03
CA ILE A 66 -0.69 17.22 -12.75
C ILE A 66 0.12 16.80 -13.99
N LYS A 67 0.67 17.78 -14.74
CA LYS A 67 1.50 17.49 -15.91
C LYS A 67 2.80 16.79 -15.53
N GLU A 68 3.51 17.26 -14.50
CA GLU A 68 4.74 16.64 -14.00
C GLU A 68 4.48 15.22 -13.46
N ARG A 69 3.38 14.99 -12.72
CA ARG A 69 2.95 13.65 -12.29
C ARG A 69 2.79 12.70 -13.48
N ARG A 70 2.08 13.14 -14.53
CA ARG A 70 1.87 12.33 -15.74
C ARG A 70 3.17 11.97 -16.45
N GLU A 71 4.14 12.88 -16.50
CA GLU A 71 5.44 12.58 -17.12
C GLU A 71 6.27 11.60 -16.30
N ILE A 72 6.26 11.72 -14.97
CA ILE A 72 6.94 10.77 -14.09
C ILE A 72 6.30 9.39 -14.19
N GLN A 73 4.96 9.32 -14.16
CA GLN A 73 4.23 8.07 -14.32
C GLN A 73 4.50 7.39 -15.67
N LYS A 74 4.58 8.17 -16.76
CA LYS A 74 4.99 7.64 -18.08
C LYS A 74 6.42 7.09 -18.09
N LYS A 75 7.34 7.72 -17.35
CA LYS A 75 8.73 7.23 -17.23
C LYS A 75 8.79 5.98 -16.38
N GLU A 76 8.08 5.91 -15.26
CA GLU A 76 7.96 4.70 -14.44
C GLU A 76 7.36 3.55 -15.24
N ASP A 77 6.28 3.81 -15.99
CA ASP A 77 5.70 2.81 -16.89
C ASP A 77 6.69 2.38 -17.99
N ALA A 78 7.48 3.29 -18.54
CA ALA A 78 8.51 2.96 -19.54
C ALA A 78 9.67 2.15 -18.97
N VAL A 79 10.09 2.45 -17.74
CA VAL A 79 11.15 1.72 -17.02
C VAL A 79 10.66 0.34 -16.60
N LEU A 80 9.45 0.23 -16.02
CA LEU A 80 8.83 -1.07 -15.74
C LEU A 80 8.70 -1.92 -17.01
N LYS A 81 8.31 -1.32 -18.14
CA LYS A 81 8.22 -2.02 -19.44
C LYS A 81 9.58 -2.55 -19.90
N SER A 82 10.64 -1.79 -19.69
CA SER A 82 12.02 -2.19 -20.00
C SER A 82 12.52 -3.31 -19.08
N GLU A 83 12.23 -3.23 -17.77
CA GLU A 83 12.66 -4.22 -16.78
C GLU A 83 11.92 -5.55 -16.89
N LEU A 84 10.64 -5.52 -17.28
CA LEU A 84 9.80 -6.70 -17.42
C LEU A 84 10.02 -7.46 -18.75
N GLY A 85 10.86 -6.94 -19.66
CA GLY A 85 11.13 -7.57 -20.97
C GLY A 85 9.89 -7.70 -21.86
N ILE A 86 8.88 -6.85 -21.66
CA ILE A 86 7.61 -6.92 -22.38
C ILE A 86 7.81 -6.27 -23.75
N ASP A 87 7.97 -7.08 -24.79
CA ASP A 87 7.97 -6.58 -26.17
C ASP A 87 6.56 -6.06 -26.51
N GLU A 88 6.40 -4.74 -26.72
CA GLU A 88 5.12 -4.14 -27.10
C GLU A 88 4.52 -4.83 -28.33
N VAL A 89 5.40 -5.33 -29.22
CA VAL A 89 5.02 -6.08 -30.41
C VAL A 89 4.36 -7.40 -30.01
N GLU A 90 4.88 -8.11 -29.00
CA GLU A 90 4.32 -9.35 -28.49
C GLU A 90 2.98 -9.12 -27.78
N LEU A 91 2.86 -8.08 -26.94
CA LEU A 91 1.58 -7.75 -26.29
C LEU A 91 0.50 -7.34 -27.30
N LYS A 92 0.86 -6.52 -28.31
CA LYS A 92 -0.05 -6.15 -29.41
C LYS A 92 -0.40 -7.38 -30.26
N ARG A 93 0.54 -8.29 -30.49
CA ARG A 93 0.31 -9.55 -31.21
C ARG A 93 -0.62 -10.48 -30.43
N LEU A 94 -0.41 -10.64 -29.12
CA LEU A 94 -1.29 -11.40 -28.23
C LEU A 94 -2.71 -10.85 -28.24
N LYS A 95 -2.89 -9.52 -28.14
CA LYS A 95 -4.21 -8.88 -28.25
C LYS A 95 -4.86 -9.08 -29.62
N ARG A 96 -4.10 -8.98 -30.71
CA ARG A 96 -4.61 -9.18 -32.07
C ARG A 96 -4.99 -10.64 -32.33
N ASN A 97 -4.13 -11.58 -31.93
CA ASN A 97 -4.40 -13.01 -31.96
C ASN A 97 -5.59 -13.36 -31.08
N LEU A 98 -5.78 -12.65 -29.95
CA LEU A 98 -6.98 -12.78 -29.14
C LEU A 98 -8.20 -12.56 -30.05
N LYS A 99 -8.29 -11.44 -30.78
CA LYS A 99 -9.46 -11.12 -31.61
C LYS A 99 -9.75 -12.11 -32.74
N SER A 100 -8.75 -12.86 -33.21
CA SER A 100 -8.91 -13.82 -34.32
C SER A 100 -9.28 -15.24 -33.90
N VAL A 101 -9.28 -15.57 -32.59
CA VAL A 101 -9.72 -16.89 -32.11
C VAL A 101 -11.24 -16.96 -32.12
N GLN A 102 -11.80 -17.57 -33.17
CA GLN A 102 -13.22 -17.92 -33.26
C GLN A 102 -13.53 -19.05 -32.27
N GLY A 103 -14.62 -18.94 -31.51
CA GLY A 103 -15.07 -19.99 -30.57
C GLY A 103 -14.49 -19.90 -29.15
N ARG A 104 -14.20 -18.69 -28.65
CA ARG A 104 -13.79 -18.52 -27.25
C ARG A 104 -14.93 -18.92 -26.32
N ASP A 105 -14.60 -19.67 -25.28
CA ASP A 105 -15.55 -19.94 -24.20
C ASP A 105 -15.65 -18.69 -23.29
N ASP A 106 -16.59 -17.80 -23.62
CA ASP A 106 -16.89 -16.61 -22.82
C ASP A 106 -17.24 -16.99 -21.37
N ARG A 107 -17.83 -18.18 -21.15
CA ARG A 107 -18.11 -18.71 -19.80
C ARG A 107 -16.83 -19.13 -19.09
N GLY A 108 -15.87 -19.68 -19.81
CA GLY A 108 -14.54 -20.01 -19.32
C GLY A 108 -13.79 -18.76 -18.86
N ILE A 109 -13.82 -17.69 -19.66
CA ILE A 109 -13.21 -16.40 -19.33
C ILE A 109 -13.90 -15.79 -18.10
N GLN A 110 -15.23 -15.73 -18.08
CA GLN A 110 -16.00 -15.25 -16.94
C GLN A 110 -15.70 -16.06 -15.67
N THR A 111 -15.62 -17.38 -15.79
CA THR A 111 -15.32 -18.29 -14.68
C THR A 111 -13.89 -18.08 -14.18
N MET A 112 -12.93 -17.84 -15.07
CA MET A 112 -11.55 -17.54 -14.70
C MET A 112 -11.46 -16.24 -13.91
N PHE A 113 -12.05 -15.15 -14.40
CA PHE A 113 -12.06 -13.87 -13.68
C PHE A 113 -12.76 -13.99 -12.33
N ARG A 114 -13.96 -14.59 -12.29
CA ARG A 114 -14.70 -14.83 -11.04
C ARG A 114 -13.88 -15.64 -10.03
N THR A 115 -13.27 -16.74 -10.48
CA THR A 115 -12.51 -17.64 -9.61
C THR A 115 -11.24 -16.97 -9.11
N THR A 116 -10.49 -16.28 -9.98
CA THR A 116 -9.24 -15.64 -9.59
C THR A 116 -9.48 -14.46 -8.67
N SER A 117 -10.47 -13.60 -8.95
CA SER A 117 -10.86 -12.52 -8.03
C SER A 117 -11.29 -13.08 -6.68
N ARG A 118 -12.13 -14.13 -6.64
CA ARG A 118 -12.51 -14.80 -5.39
C ARG A 118 -11.30 -15.32 -4.63
N ASN A 119 -10.37 -15.98 -5.32
CA ASN A 119 -9.14 -16.49 -4.72
C ASN A 119 -8.30 -15.37 -4.12
N HIS A 120 -8.14 -14.23 -4.80
CA HIS A 120 -7.41 -13.08 -4.26
C HIS A 120 -8.10 -12.46 -3.04
N TYR A 121 -9.42 -12.32 -3.05
CA TYR A 121 -10.16 -11.87 -1.87
C TYR A 121 -9.99 -12.84 -0.70
N THR A 122 -10.13 -14.15 -0.93
CA THR A 122 -9.89 -15.18 0.09
C THR A 122 -8.45 -15.16 0.60
N LEU A 123 -7.46 -14.97 -0.28
CA LEU A 123 -6.05 -14.81 0.13
C LEU A 123 -5.86 -13.57 1.02
N SER A 124 -6.48 -12.44 0.67
CA SER A 124 -6.46 -11.24 1.52
C SER A 124 -7.09 -11.52 2.89
N GLU A 125 -8.27 -12.15 2.92
CA GLU A 125 -8.95 -12.50 4.16
C GLU A 125 -8.12 -13.45 5.03
N MET A 126 -7.43 -14.41 4.43
CA MET A 126 -6.50 -15.29 5.14
C MET A 126 -5.33 -14.53 5.76
N VAL A 127 -4.80 -13.51 5.07
CA VAL A 127 -3.75 -12.64 5.65
C VAL A 127 -4.32 -11.84 6.82
N ASP A 128 -5.50 -11.25 6.67
CA ASP A 128 -6.14 -10.47 7.73
C ASP A 128 -6.44 -11.35 8.96
N ARG A 129 -6.88 -12.60 8.74
CA ARG A 129 -7.04 -13.62 9.78
C ARG A 129 -5.72 -13.94 10.48
N LYS A 130 -4.63 -14.16 9.73
CA LYS A 130 -3.30 -14.42 10.32
C LYS A 130 -2.80 -13.24 11.15
N ALA A 131 -2.99 -12.01 10.67
CA ALA A 131 -2.63 -10.81 11.41
C ALA A 131 -3.43 -10.69 12.72
N ASN A 132 -4.75 -10.92 12.69
CA ASN A 132 -5.58 -10.90 13.90
C ASN A 132 -5.15 -11.98 14.91
N ILE A 133 -4.83 -13.19 14.46
CA ILE A 133 -4.27 -14.24 15.34
C ILE A 133 -2.96 -13.75 15.97
N MET A 134 -2.05 -13.17 15.19
CA MET A 134 -0.77 -12.68 15.71
C MET A 134 -0.93 -11.54 16.72
N ILE A 135 -1.89 -10.63 16.50
CA ILE A 135 -2.23 -9.57 17.45
C ILE A 135 -2.74 -10.18 18.75
N SER A 136 -3.73 -11.09 18.68
CA SER A 136 -4.34 -11.70 19.86
C SER A 136 -3.36 -12.53 20.68
N VAL A 137 -2.55 -13.38 20.03
CA VAL A 137 -1.56 -14.22 20.72
C VAL A 137 -0.52 -13.35 21.44
N ASN A 138 0.02 -12.33 20.77
CA ASN A 138 0.97 -11.42 21.42
C ASN A 138 0.33 -10.60 22.54
N ALA A 139 -0.92 -10.16 22.39
CA ALA A 139 -1.64 -9.45 23.45
C ALA A 139 -1.84 -10.32 24.70
N ILE A 140 -2.18 -11.60 24.53
CA ILE A 140 -2.31 -12.55 25.64
C ILE A 140 -0.96 -12.74 26.34
N ILE A 141 0.12 -13.00 25.59
CA ILE A 141 1.47 -13.17 26.14
C ILE A 141 1.89 -11.92 26.92
N MET A 142 1.69 -10.73 26.35
CA MET A 142 2.01 -9.46 27.00
C MET A 142 1.20 -9.24 28.28
N SER A 143 -0.09 -9.58 28.29
CA SER A 143 -0.94 -9.47 29.47
C SER A 143 -0.39 -10.31 30.63
N ILE A 144 0.02 -11.56 30.35
CA ILE A 144 0.62 -12.46 31.34
C ILE A 144 1.94 -11.90 31.86
N ILE A 145 2.81 -11.43 30.96
CA ILE A 145 4.11 -10.86 31.33
C ILE A 145 3.95 -9.62 32.20
N ILE A 146 3.10 -8.68 31.80
CA ILE A 146 2.85 -7.43 32.54
C ILE A 146 2.22 -7.75 33.90
N GLY A 147 1.26 -8.67 33.96
CA GLY A 147 0.64 -9.09 35.22
C GLY A 147 1.66 -9.67 36.19
N ASN A 148 2.58 -10.51 35.70
CA ASN A 148 3.68 -11.05 36.51
C ASN A 148 4.68 -9.96 36.93
N PHE A 149 5.02 -9.04 36.02
CA PHE A 149 5.95 -7.94 36.29
C PHE A 149 5.45 -7.04 37.42
N ILE A 150 4.16 -6.68 37.42
CA ILE A 150 3.52 -5.87 38.46
C ILE A 150 3.46 -6.63 39.79
N ALA A 151 3.14 -7.93 39.76
CA ALA A 151 2.96 -8.72 40.99
C ALA A 151 4.27 -8.95 41.75
N ASN A 152 5.40 -9.04 41.04
CA ASN A 152 6.68 -9.46 41.61
C ASN A 152 7.75 -8.35 41.65
N ASP A 153 7.39 -7.09 41.34
CA ASP A 153 8.29 -5.93 41.30
C ASP A 153 9.64 -6.24 40.63
N LEU A 154 9.56 -6.81 39.42
CA LEU A 154 10.73 -7.33 38.70
C LEU A 154 11.72 -6.20 38.38
N SER A 155 12.88 -6.21 39.03
CA SER A 155 14.02 -5.38 38.64
C SER A 155 14.65 -5.88 37.33
N ILE A 156 15.34 -5.00 36.59
CA ILE A 156 16.09 -5.39 35.39
C ILE A 156 17.33 -6.17 35.83
N THR A 157 17.15 -7.46 36.06
CA THR A 157 18.20 -8.42 36.43
C THR A 157 18.44 -9.40 35.29
N ILE A 158 19.63 -10.02 35.24
CA ILE A 158 20.02 -11.02 34.23
C ILE A 158 18.98 -12.16 34.08
N HIS A 159 18.31 -12.51 35.17
CA HIS A 159 17.26 -13.53 35.20
C HIS A 159 16.02 -13.18 34.37
N ASN A 160 15.79 -11.88 34.12
CA ASN A 160 14.61 -11.37 33.41
C ASN A 160 14.87 -11.09 31.92
N ILE A 161 16.07 -11.41 31.41
CA ILE A 161 16.41 -11.26 29.98
C ILE A 161 15.41 -11.94 29.05
N PRO A 162 14.96 -13.20 29.29
CA PRO A 162 13.99 -13.86 28.41
C PRO A 162 12.68 -13.09 28.30
N ILE A 163 12.22 -12.52 29.42
CA ILE A 163 11.00 -11.71 29.50
C ILE A 163 11.17 -10.43 28.70
N LEU A 164 12.31 -9.74 28.84
CA LEU A 164 12.61 -8.51 28.08
C LEU A 164 12.66 -8.76 26.58
N VAL A 165 13.20 -9.90 26.13
CA VAL A 165 13.22 -10.27 24.70
C VAL A 165 11.79 -10.37 24.15
N VAL A 166 10.88 -11.03 24.87
CA VAL A 166 9.47 -11.14 24.44
C VAL A 166 8.77 -9.78 24.49
N LEU A 167 9.07 -8.96 25.50
CA LEU A 167 8.54 -7.60 25.66
C LEU A 167 8.93 -6.65 24.51
N LEU A 168 10.10 -6.88 23.91
CA LEU A 168 10.56 -6.10 22.73
C LEU A 168 10.01 -6.68 21.42
N THR A 169 10.05 -8.01 21.28
CA THR A 169 9.70 -8.67 20.01
C THR A 169 8.19 -8.77 19.80
N GLY A 170 7.39 -8.87 20.86
CA GLY A 170 5.92 -8.91 20.82
C GLY A 170 5.28 -7.66 20.20
N PRO A 171 5.51 -6.46 20.75
CA PRO A 171 5.02 -5.20 20.18
C PRO A 171 5.51 -4.97 18.75
N LEU A 172 6.75 -5.34 18.45
CA LEU A 172 7.29 -5.23 17.09
C LEU A 172 6.58 -6.17 16.11
N SER A 173 6.23 -7.38 16.53
CA SER A 173 5.42 -8.31 15.75
C SER A 173 4.00 -7.78 15.53
N ILE A 174 3.36 -7.24 16.57
CA ILE A 174 2.03 -6.59 16.48
C ILE A 174 2.08 -5.43 15.49
N PHE A 175 3.12 -4.59 15.56
CA PHE A 175 3.29 -3.46 14.65
C PHE A 175 3.25 -3.92 13.18
N PHE A 176 3.97 -4.98 12.82
CA PHE A 176 3.91 -5.53 11.47
C PHE A 176 2.56 -6.17 11.13
N ALA A 177 1.90 -6.85 12.07
CA ALA A 177 0.57 -7.43 11.85
C ALA A 177 -0.48 -6.34 11.59
N VAL A 178 -0.45 -5.24 12.34
CA VAL A 178 -1.34 -4.08 12.15
C VAL A 178 -1.11 -3.42 10.79
N ASN A 179 0.15 -3.31 10.33
CA ASN A 179 0.43 -2.80 8.98
C ASN A 179 -0.09 -3.73 7.88
N ALA A 180 -0.17 -5.04 8.11
CA ALA A 180 -0.71 -5.99 7.12
C ALA A 180 -2.23 -5.84 6.89
N ILE A 181 -2.98 -5.42 7.92
CA ILE A 181 -4.44 -5.20 7.83
C ILE A 181 -4.83 -3.78 7.45
N ARG A 182 -3.84 -2.88 7.32
CA ARG A 182 -4.10 -1.49 6.96
C ARG A 182 -4.74 -1.43 5.57
N PRO A 183 -5.84 -0.67 5.39
CA PRO A 183 -6.41 -0.46 4.07
C PRO A 183 -5.41 0.32 3.21
N GLU A 184 -5.09 -0.23 2.04
CA GLU A 184 -4.16 0.39 1.10
C GLU A 184 -4.77 1.69 0.54
N LYS A 185 -3.94 2.71 0.31
CA LYS A 185 -4.37 3.93 -0.37
C LYS A 185 -4.70 3.61 -1.83
N THR A 186 -5.69 4.31 -2.36
CA THR A 186 -6.24 4.09 -3.70
C THR A 186 -5.15 4.13 -4.77
N HIS A 187 -5.05 3.06 -5.57
CA HIS A 187 -4.10 3.00 -6.67
C HIS A 187 -4.60 3.87 -7.82
N GLY A 188 -3.84 4.93 -8.12
CA GLY A 188 -3.96 5.73 -9.34
C GLY A 188 -5.31 6.44 -9.49
N ALA A 189 -5.44 7.66 -8.97
CA ALA A 189 -6.56 8.53 -9.33
C ALA A 189 -6.54 8.76 -10.86
N PHE A 190 -7.35 7.98 -11.58
CA PHE A 190 -7.58 8.19 -13.01
C PHE A 190 -8.50 9.40 -13.17
N THR A 191 -8.12 10.27 -14.09
CA THR A 191 -8.95 11.43 -14.43
C THR A 191 -10.18 10.99 -15.23
N VAL A 192 -11.24 11.79 -15.19
CA VAL A 192 -12.43 11.57 -16.04
C VAL A 192 -12.04 11.47 -17.51
N GLU A 193 -11.02 12.24 -17.94
CA GLU A 193 -10.43 12.20 -19.27
C GLU A 193 -9.75 10.87 -19.59
N GLU A 194 -9.03 10.27 -18.64
CA GLU A 194 -8.37 8.97 -18.83
C GLU A 194 -9.38 7.83 -18.94
N ILE A 195 -10.50 7.93 -18.23
CA ILE A 195 -11.63 7.01 -18.37
C ILE A 195 -12.30 7.18 -19.74
N ARG A 196 -12.55 8.43 -20.16
CA ARG A 196 -13.06 8.73 -21.52
C ARG A 196 -12.12 8.25 -22.62
N SER A 197 -10.81 8.17 -22.35
CA SER A 197 -9.82 7.60 -23.27
C SER A 197 -9.67 6.07 -23.21
N LYS A 198 -10.54 5.37 -22.46
CA LYS A 198 -10.51 3.91 -22.24
C LYS A 198 -9.23 3.41 -21.54
N GLN A 199 -8.56 4.27 -20.78
CA GLN A 199 -7.31 3.95 -20.09
C GLN A 199 -7.48 3.76 -18.57
N GLY A 200 -8.54 4.32 -17.98
CA GLY A 200 -8.84 4.16 -16.56
C GLY A 200 -9.53 2.84 -16.18
N ASN A 201 -9.31 2.35 -14.95
CA ASN A 201 -10.04 1.20 -14.40
C ASN A 201 -11.26 1.68 -13.61
N LEU A 202 -12.46 1.55 -14.20
CA LEU A 202 -13.74 1.91 -13.57
C LEU A 202 -14.21 0.91 -12.51
N LEU A 203 -13.68 -0.32 -12.49
CA LEU A 203 -14.10 -1.37 -11.56
C LEU A 203 -13.53 -1.17 -10.15
N TYR A 204 -12.46 -0.39 -10.02
CA TYR A 204 -11.84 -0.10 -8.74
C TYR A 204 -12.54 1.04 -8.02
N PHE A 205 -13.01 0.78 -6.79
CA PHE A 205 -13.75 1.74 -5.97
C PHE A 205 -13.02 3.07 -5.75
N GLY A 206 -11.69 3.03 -5.68
CA GLY A 206 -10.88 4.23 -5.49
C GLY A 206 -10.89 5.19 -6.66
N ASN A 207 -11.30 4.75 -7.85
CA ASN A 207 -11.29 5.56 -9.06
C ASN A 207 -12.62 6.27 -9.31
N PHE A 208 -13.74 5.64 -8.97
CA PHE A 208 -15.05 6.23 -9.17
C PHE A 208 -15.60 7.01 -7.98
N HIS A 209 -15.05 6.86 -6.75
CA HIS A 209 -15.60 7.54 -5.56
C HIS A 209 -15.66 9.08 -5.66
N ASN A 210 -14.84 9.68 -6.54
CA ASN A 210 -14.81 11.13 -6.80
C ASN A 210 -15.45 11.52 -8.15
N MET A 211 -16.12 10.59 -8.84
CA MET A 211 -16.78 10.86 -10.12
C MET A 211 -18.24 11.29 -9.92
N SER A 212 -18.76 12.07 -10.87
CA SER A 212 -20.20 12.31 -10.94
C SER A 212 -20.91 11.02 -11.36
N LEU A 213 -22.13 10.80 -10.86
CA LEU A 213 -22.95 9.64 -11.25
C LEU A 213 -23.11 9.54 -12.78
N LYS A 214 -23.32 10.68 -13.44
CA LYS A 214 -23.48 10.76 -14.89
C LYS A 214 -22.23 10.30 -15.65
N ASP A 215 -21.03 10.72 -15.20
CA ASP A 215 -19.78 10.28 -15.82
C ASP A 215 -19.50 8.80 -15.54
N TYR A 216 -19.88 8.31 -14.35
CA TYR A 216 -19.76 6.89 -14.00
C TYR A 216 -20.68 6.01 -14.85
N GLU A 217 -21.97 6.36 -14.96
CA GLU A 217 -22.94 5.66 -15.80
C GLU A 217 -22.49 5.61 -17.25
N TRP A 218 -22.06 6.76 -17.81
CA TRP A 218 -21.55 6.82 -19.17
C TRP A 218 -20.33 5.92 -19.37
N GLY A 219 -19.35 5.98 -18.45
CA GLY A 219 -18.15 5.14 -18.53
C GLY A 219 -18.45 3.65 -18.40
N MET A 220 -19.40 3.28 -17.54
CA MET A 220 -19.85 1.91 -17.37
C MET A 220 -20.55 1.39 -18.62
N TYR A 221 -21.44 2.18 -19.24
CA TYR A 221 -22.09 1.77 -20.50
C TYR A 221 -21.08 1.63 -21.64
N GLU A 222 -20.12 2.54 -21.76
CA GLU A 222 -19.05 2.45 -22.77
C GLU A 222 -18.20 1.18 -22.55
N MET A 223 -17.86 0.86 -21.30
CA MET A 223 -17.10 -0.35 -20.95
C MET A 223 -17.90 -1.63 -21.23
N LEU A 224 -19.21 -1.65 -20.95
CA LEU A 224 -20.05 -2.82 -21.23
C LEU A 224 -20.27 -3.05 -22.73
N ASN A 225 -20.26 -1.98 -23.54
CA ASN A 225 -20.38 -2.07 -24.99
C ASN A 225 -19.06 -2.40 -25.70
N ASP A 226 -17.91 -2.19 -25.06
CA ASP A 226 -16.58 -2.47 -25.60
C ASP A 226 -15.90 -3.62 -24.84
N GLN A 227 -15.94 -4.83 -25.43
CA GLN A 227 -15.33 -6.02 -24.84
C GLN A 227 -13.83 -5.86 -24.55
N ASP A 228 -13.07 -5.19 -25.43
CA ASP A 228 -11.64 -4.99 -25.20
C ASP A 228 -11.40 -4.09 -23.98
N PHE A 229 -12.23 -3.06 -23.82
CA PHE A 229 -12.16 -2.17 -22.67
C PHE A 229 -12.56 -2.89 -21.37
N LEU A 230 -13.62 -3.70 -21.40
CA LEU A 230 -14.05 -4.51 -20.26
C LEU A 230 -12.95 -5.48 -19.80
N TYR A 231 -12.43 -6.32 -20.72
CA TYR A 231 -11.39 -7.29 -20.38
C TYR A 231 -10.10 -6.61 -19.94
N SER A 232 -9.69 -5.52 -20.61
CA SER A 232 -8.51 -4.77 -20.17
C SER A 232 -8.68 -4.17 -18.78
N SER A 233 -9.89 -3.75 -18.41
CA SER A 233 -10.17 -3.22 -17.07
C SER A 233 -10.13 -4.32 -16.01
N MET A 234 -10.72 -5.49 -16.28
CA MET A 234 -10.65 -6.64 -15.37
C MET A 234 -9.22 -7.17 -15.17
N VAL A 235 -8.39 -7.19 -16.23
CA VAL A 235 -6.98 -7.59 -16.11
C VAL A 235 -6.20 -6.61 -15.24
N LYS A 236 -6.41 -5.30 -15.41
CA LYS A 236 -5.80 -4.27 -14.57
C LYS A 236 -6.24 -4.42 -13.11
N ASP A 237 -7.52 -4.63 -12.88
CA ASP A 237 -8.06 -4.83 -11.53
C ASP A 237 -7.40 -6.03 -10.82
N LEU A 238 -7.34 -7.16 -11.52
CA LEU A 238 -6.70 -8.38 -11.01
C LEU A 238 -5.21 -8.17 -10.70
N TYR A 239 -4.50 -7.43 -11.55
CA TYR A 239 -3.09 -7.09 -11.36
C TYR A 239 -2.88 -6.22 -10.10
N PHE A 240 -3.66 -5.16 -9.91
CA PHE A 240 -3.54 -4.28 -8.74
C PHE A 240 -3.96 -4.98 -7.44
N LEU A 241 -4.97 -5.87 -7.51
CA LEU A 241 -5.35 -6.71 -6.38
C LEU A 241 -4.19 -7.63 -5.97
N GLY A 242 -3.48 -8.20 -6.93
CA GLY A 242 -2.26 -8.99 -6.71
C GLY A 242 -1.12 -8.21 -6.05
N ILE A 243 -0.83 -6.99 -6.52
CA ILE A 243 0.20 -6.12 -5.92
C ILE A 243 -0.13 -5.80 -4.46
N THR A 244 -1.38 -5.43 -4.19
CA THR A 244 -1.83 -5.10 -2.82
C THR A 244 -1.68 -6.30 -1.90
N LEU A 245 -2.02 -7.50 -2.41
CA LEU A 245 -1.86 -8.74 -1.68
C LEU A 245 -0.39 -9.04 -1.35
N ASP A 246 0.54 -8.87 -2.28
CA ASP A 246 1.98 -9.07 -2.05
C ASP A 246 2.51 -8.19 -0.90
N LYS A 247 2.11 -6.91 -0.87
CA LYS A 247 2.47 -6.00 0.23
C LYS A 247 1.96 -6.51 1.57
N LYS A 248 0.68 -6.90 1.67
CA LYS A 248 0.11 -7.49 2.89
C LYS A 248 0.86 -8.76 3.31
N TYR A 249 1.21 -9.62 2.36
CA TYR A 249 1.98 -10.85 2.59
C TYR A 249 3.38 -10.57 3.14
N LYS A 250 4.06 -9.53 2.67
CA LYS A 250 5.37 -9.12 3.18
C LYS A 250 5.30 -8.67 4.64
N PHE A 251 4.28 -7.89 5.01
CA PHE A 251 4.09 -7.44 6.39
C PHE A 251 3.79 -8.60 7.34
N ILE A 252 2.86 -9.50 6.99
CA ILE A 252 2.55 -10.65 7.84
C ILE A 252 3.74 -11.61 7.96
N ARG A 253 4.55 -11.78 6.90
CA ARG A 253 5.78 -12.58 6.96
C ARG A 253 6.82 -11.96 7.90
N LYS A 254 6.97 -10.63 7.90
CA LYS A 254 7.84 -9.93 8.86
C LYS A 254 7.36 -10.09 10.30
N SER A 255 6.06 -9.92 10.54
CA SER A 255 5.42 -10.17 11.86
C SER A 255 5.73 -11.58 12.36
N LEU A 256 5.48 -12.60 11.51
CA LEU A 256 5.79 -13.99 11.82
C LEU A 256 7.29 -14.21 12.10
N GLY A 257 8.16 -13.65 11.28
CA GLY A 257 9.61 -13.76 11.47
C GLY A 257 10.07 -13.19 12.80
N VAL A 258 9.65 -11.97 13.12
CA VAL A 258 10.00 -11.30 14.39
C VAL A 258 9.49 -12.08 15.59
N PHE A 259 8.24 -12.53 15.55
CA PHE A 259 7.65 -13.30 16.64
C PHE A 259 8.39 -14.63 16.88
N THR A 260 8.60 -15.40 15.81
CA THR A 260 9.25 -16.71 15.90
C THR A 260 10.70 -16.59 16.37
N ILE A 261 11.46 -15.63 15.83
CA ILE A 261 12.84 -15.37 16.28
C ILE A 261 12.84 -14.90 17.74
N GLY A 262 11.91 -14.03 18.12
CA GLY A 262 11.79 -13.53 19.50
C GLY A 262 11.53 -14.62 20.51
N ILE A 263 10.59 -15.54 20.22
CA ILE A 263 10.34 -16.70 21.07
C ILE A 263 11.56 -17.61 21.14
N LEU A 264 12.21 -17.90 20.00
CA LEU A 264 13.37 -18.78 19.98
C LEU A 264 14.51 -18.22 20.84
N VAL A 265 14.82 -16.92 20.69
CA VAL A 265 15.86 -16.24 21.48
C VAL A 265 15.48 -16.19 22.95
N ALA A 266 14.21 -15.96 23.28
CA ALA A 266 13.75 -15.96 24.66
C ALA A 266 13.92 -17.34 25.31
N VAL A 267 13.54 -18.42 24.62
CA VAL A 267 13.71 -19.79 25.11
C VAL A 267 15.19 -20.13 25.32
N ILE A 268 16.06 -19.79 24.36
CA ILE A 268 17.51 -20.01 24.50
C ILE A 268 18.06 -19.21 25.69
N SER A 269 17.66 -17.94 25.82
CA SER A 269 18.08 -17.09 26.93
C SER A 269 17.63 -17.67 28.28
N PHE A 270 16.42 -18.22 28.34
CA PHE A 270 15.87 -18.83 29.55
C PHE A 270 16.70 -20.05 29.97
N VAL A 271 17.05 -20.92 29.03
CA VAL A 271 17.90 -22.10 29.30
C VAL A 271 19.29 -21.68 29.79
N ILE A 272 19.90 -20.66 29.18
CA ILE A 272 21.23 -20.15 29.58
C ILE A 272 21.19 -19.58 31.00
N VAL A 273 20.20 -18.73 31.29
CA VAL A 273 20.02 -18.13 32.61
C VAL A 273 19.81 -19.21 33.67
N MET A 274 18.96 -20.20 33.39
CA MET A 274 18.69 -21.30 34.30
C MET A 274 19.96 -22.10 34.60
N ALA A 275 20.74 -22.46 33.57
CA ALA A 275 22.00 -23.18 33.75
C ALA A 275 23.06 -22.39 34.54
N MET A 276 23.07 -21.05 34.42
CA MET A 276 23.96 -20.18 35.20
C MET A 276 23.50 -20.03 36.66
N GLY A 277 22.19 -20.00 36.91
CA GLY A 277 21.61 -19.93 38.26
C GLY A 277 21.99 -21.15 39.12
N ASP A 278 22.01 -22.34 38.53
CA ASP A 278 22.43 -23.57 39.21
C ASP A 278 23.93 -23.55 39.59
N LEU A 279 24.78 -22.89 38.78
CA LEU A 279 26.22 -22.82 39.02
C LEU A 279 26.60 -21.98 40.26
N HIS A 280 25.76 -21.01 40.63
CA HIS A 280 25.97 -20.18 41.83
C HIS A 280 25.55 -20.89 43.13
N LEU A 281 24.68 -21.90 43.06
CA LEU A 281 24.20 -22.67 44.21
C LEU A 281 25.11 -23.88 44.55
N ILE A 282 25.94 -24.34 43.61
CA ILE A 282 26.86 -25.48 43.83
C ILE A 282 28.23 -24.99 44.36
N GLY A 283 28.52 -23.69 44.26
CA GLY A 283 29.78 -23.08 44.68
C GLY A 283 29.79 -22.43 46.07
N SER A 284 28.70 -22.52 46.85
CA SER A 284 28.60 -22.00 48.23
C SER A 284 28.55 -23.12 49.25
#